data_AF-A0A8T9MSF5-F1
#
_entry.id   AF-A0A8T9MSF5-F1
#
_cell.length_a   1.000
_cell.length_b   1.000
_cell.length_c   1.000
_cell.angle_alpha   90.00
_cell.angle_beta   90.00
_cell.angle_gamma   90.00
#
_symmetry.space_group_name_H-M   'P 1'
#
loop_
_entity.id
_entity.type
_entity.pdbx_description
1 polymer ?
#
loop_
_entity_poly.entity_id
_entity_poly.type
_entity_poly.pdbx_seq_one_letter_code
_entity_poly.pdbx_strand_id
1 'polypeptide(L)'
;MKTLVLDVFYEHGEPFDRARAAAVLFDGNGCELANYQTDIDAVAPYQSGKFYLRELPCLLAVLAQVNQGFDQIAIDGFVYLDDEGSEGLGAHLHRSLNGRYPVIGIAKKPFRDMGETYRVYRGQSRKPLYVTAVGTDLAEAKQWVRGLSGKGRIPEMLARADRLSRQVGACP
;
A
#
# COMPACT_ATOMS: atom_id res chain seq x y z
N MET A 1 -6.05 -11.72 12.40
CA MET A 1 -5.46 -11.61 11.05
C MET A 1 -4.29 -10.65 11.10
N LYS A 2 -3.10 -11.10 10.73
CA LYS A 2 -1.89 -10.27 10.61
C LYS A 2 -1.85 -9.63 9.23
N THR A 3 -1.62 -8.32 9.17
CA THR A 3 -1.57 -7.57 7.92
C THR A 3 -0.22 -6.91 7.75
N LEU A 4 0.30 -6.96 6.53
CA LEU A 4 1.48 -6.22 6.13
C LEU A 4 1.04 -4.99 5.31
N VAL A 5 1.33 -3.78 5.80
CA VAL A 5 1.15 -2.56 5.00
C VAL A 5 2.47 -2.20 4.35
N LEU A 6 2.44 -1.89 3.07
CA LEU A 6 3.60 -1.44 2.31
C LEU A 6 3.40 0.00 1.81
N ASP A 7 4.48 0.76 1.80
CA ASP A 7 4.51 2.13 1.26
C ASP A 7 5.87 2.44 0.61
N VAL A 8 5.88 3.31 -0.39
CA VAL A 8 7.10 3.78 -1.06
C VAL A 8 7.11 5.29 -1.09
N PHE A 9 8.22 5.86 -0.63
CA PHE A 9 8.51 7.28 -0.77
C PHE A 9 9.64 7.48 -1.78
N TYR A 10 9.49 8.47 -2.65
CA TYR A 10 10.51 8.85 -3.62
C TYR A 10 11.20 10.14 -3.17
N GLU A 11 12.52 10.13 -3.22
CA GLU A 11 13.36 11.30 -3.05
C GLU A 11 13.91 11.69 -4.43
N HIS A 12 13.60 12.92 -4.85
CA HIS A 12 14.08 13.42 -6.13
C HIS A 12 15.56 13.76 -6.02
N GLY A 13 16.36 13.07 -6.82
CA GLY A 13 17.82 13.18 -6.84
C GLY A 13 18.34 13.33 -8.26
N GLU A 14 19.47 14.02 -8.39
CA GLU A 14 20.25 14.10 -9.63
C GLU A 14 21.47 13.17 -9.48
N PRO A 15 21.77 12.25 -10.42
CA PRO A 15 21.16 12.04 -11.73
C PRO A 15 19.96 11.08 -11.77
N PHE A 16 19.60 10.46 -10.64
CA PHE A 16 18.48 9.53 -10.53
C PHE A 16 17.65 9.77 -9.27
N ASP A 17 16.35 9.55 -9.38
CA ASP A 17 15.46 9.46 -8.22
C ASP A 17 15.87 8.26 -7.35
N ARG A 18 15.85 8.48 -6.04
CA ARG A 18 15.94 7.41 -5.04
C ARG A 18 14.56 7.07 -4.52
N ALA A 19 14.39 5.88 -3.98
CA ALA A 19 13.20 5.50 -3.24
C ALA A 19 13.57 4.87 -1.92
N ARG A 20 12.66 4.98 -0.96
CA ARG A 20 12.66 4.15 0.24
C ARG A 20 11.32 3.46 0.32
N ALA A 21 11.34 2.13 0.41
CA ALA A 21 10.16 1.34 0.69
C ALA A 21 10.14 0.94 2.16
N ALA A 22 8.95 0.93 2.75
CA ALA A 22 8.72 0.51 4.12
C ALA A 22 7.61 -0.55 4.17
N ALA A 23 7.72 -1.45 5.14
CA ALA A 23 6.70 -2.42 5.46
C ALA A 23 6.41 -2.39 6.96
N VAL A 24 5.14 -2.46 7.33
CA VAL A 24 4.69 -2.52 8.73
C VAL A 24 3.78 -3.73 8.89
N LEU A 25 4.21 -4.68 9.71
CA LEU A 25 3.42 -5.84 10.10
C LEU A 25 2.68 -5.52 11.38
N PHE A 26 1.37 -5.76 11.40
CA PHE A 26 0.54 -5.56 12.60
C PHE A 26 -0.53 -6.64 12.74
N ASP A 27 -1.07 -6.79 13.96
CA ASP A 27 -2.11 -7.76 14.27
C ASP A 27 -3.55 -7.23 14.05
N GLY A 28 -4.55 -8.05 14.34
CA GLY A 28 -5.96 -7.67 14.17
C GLY A 28 -6.43 -6.55 15.11
N ASN A 29 -5.64 -6.20 16.13
CA ASN A 29 -5.94 -5.14 17.09
C ASN A 29 -5.26 -3.82 16.72
N GLY A 30 -4.48 -3.79 15.64
CA GLY A 30 -3.69 -2.63 15.24
C GLY A 30 -2.35 -2.51 15.97
N CYS A 31 -1.89 -3.55 16.66
CA CYS A 31 -0.58 -3.56 17.32
C CYS A 31 0.53 -3.85 16.30
N GLU A 32 1.49 -2.94 16.16
CA GLU A 32 2.70 -3.13 15.34
C GLU A 32 3.53 -4.29 15.91
N LEU A 33 3.79 -5.29 15.08
CA LEU A 33 4.59 -6.48 15.41
C LEU A 33 6.02 -6.37 14.89
N ALA A 34 6.21 -5.74 13.73
CA ALA A 34 7.52 -5.51 13.11
C ALA A 34 7.42 -4.41 12.04
N ASN A 35 8.57 -3.81 11.72
CA ASN A 35 8.71 -2.93 10.57
C ASN A 35 10.03 -3.20 9.83
N TYR A 36 10.05 -2.88 8.54
CA TYR A 36 11.17 -3.10 7.63
C TYR A 36 11.31 -1.88 6.72
N GLN A 37 12.54 -1.57 6.31
CA GLN A 37 12.85 -0.48 5.39
C GLN A 37 13.93 -0.92 4.41
N THR A 38 13.88 -0.42 3.18
CA THR A 38 14.97 -0.58 2.22
C THR A 38 15.13 0.69 1.40
N ASP A 39 16.38 1.07 1.19
CA ASP A 39 16.74 2.12 0.24
C ASP A 39 16.94 1.53 -1.15
N ILE A 40 16.52 2.28 -2.17
CA ILE A 40 16.64 1.95 -3.59
C ILE A 40 17.33 3.13 -4.27
N ASP A 41 18.58 2.94 -4.67
CA ASP A 41 19.44 4.03 -5.18
C ASP A 41 19.14 4.43 -6.64
N ALA A 42 18.56 3.52 -7.43
CA ALA A 42 18.27 3.75 -8.84
C ALA A 42 16.84 3.29 -9.16
N VAL A 43 15.92 4.25 -9.15
CA VAL A 43 14.52 4.01 -9.47
C VAL A 43 14.30 4.19 -10.97
N ALA A 44 13.53 3.28 -11.58
CA ALA A 44 13.17 3.39 -12.99
C ALA A 44 12.47 4.73 -13.30
N PRO A 45 12.71 5.35 -14.47
CA PRO A 45 12.08 6.62 -14.83
C PRO A 45 10.55 6.47 -14.85
N TYR A 46 9.85 7.52 -14.43
CA TYR A 46 8.39 7.53 -14.44
C TYR A 46 7.85 7.43 -15.87
N GLN A 47 6.93 6.50 -16.07
CA GLN A 47 6.21 6.33 -17.34
C GLN A 47 4.72 6.57 -17.10
N SER A 48 4.14 7.52 -17.85
CA SER A 48 2.71 7.83 -17.75
C SER A 48 1.87 6.58 -18.01
N GLY A 49 0.92 6.30 -17.11
CA GLY A 49 0.07 5.10 -17.17
C GLY A 49 0.75 3.78 -16.77
N LYS A 50 2.06 3.77 -16.45
CA LYS A 50 2.81 2.59 -16.00
C LYS A 50 3.53 2.82 -14.69
N PHE A 51 2.87 3.54 -13.78
CA PHE A 51 3.40 3.87 -12.46
C PHE A 51 3.86 2.62 -11.67
N TYR A 52 3.17 1.49 -11.82
CA TYR A 52 3.54 0.24 -11.16
C TYR A 52 4.95 -0.25 -11.50
N LEU A 53 5.49 0.04 -12.70
CA LEU A 53 6.85 -0.39 -13.08
C LEU A 53 7.92 0.22 -12.19
N ARG A 54 7.64 1.41 -11.66
CA ARG A 54 8.53 2.14 -10.78
C ARG A 54 8.43 1.64 -9.33
N GLU A 55 7.21 1.36 -8.88
CA GLU A 55 6.93 1.10 -7.47
C GLU A 55 6.99 -0.38 -7.09
N LEU A 56 6.57 -1.27 -7.99
CA LEU A 56 6.54 -2.71 -7.73
C LEU A 56 7.93 -3.27 -7.32
N PRO A 57 9.05 -2.92 -7.99
CA PRO A 57 10.37 -3.39 -7.55
C PRO A 57 10.70 -2.95 -6.12
N CYS A 58 10.31 -1.74 -5.73
CA CYS A 58 10.54 -1.20 -4.39
C CYS A 58 9.73 -1.98 -3.33
N LEU A 59 8.45 -2.27 -3.62
CA LEU A 59 7.61 -3.09 -2.74
C LEU A 59 8.15 -4.51 -2.57
N LEU A 60 8.60 -5.14 -3.66
CA LEU A 60 9.19 -6.48 -3.61
C LEU A 60 10.50 -6.50 -2.82
N ALA A 61 11.32 -5.46 -2.93
CA ALA A 61 12.58 -5.35 -2.20
C ALA A 61 12.38 -5.32 -0.68
N VAL A 62 11.42 -4.53 -0.17
CA VAL A 62 11.14 -4.51 1.28
C VAL A 62 10.44 -5.79 1.73
N LEU A 63 9.57 -6.36 0.88
CA LEU A 63 8.87 -7.61 1.17
C LEU A 63 9.82 -8.79 1.31
N ALA A 64 10.93 -8.82 0.57
CA ALA A 64 11.96 -9.86 0.66
C ALA A 64 12.63 -9.93 2.05
N GLN A 65 12.58 -8.86 2.84
CA GLN A 65 13.10 -8.85 4.21
C GLN A 65 12.13 -9.46 5.24
N VAL A 66 10.85 -9.61 4.88
CA VAL A 66 9.80 -10.04 5.80
C VAL A 66 9.92 -11.54 6.05
N ASN A 67 10.36 -11.88 7.26
CA ASN A 67 10.56 -13.25 7.72
C ASN A 67 9.42 -13.78 8.60
N GLN A 68 8.44 -12.95 8.95
CA GLN A 68 7.28 -13.33 9.74
C GLN A 68 6.07 -13.64 8.84
N GLY A 69 5.25 -14.61 9.25
CA GLY A 69 4.01 -14.92 8.55
C GLY A 69 2.95 -13.81 8.70
N PHE A 70 2.26 -13.51 7.60
CA PHE A 70 1.14 -12.58 7.52
C PHE A 70 0.05 -13.17 6.62
N ASP A 71 -1.17 -12.65 6.75
CA ASP A 71 -2.35 -13.23 6.10
C ASP A 71 -2.77 -12.43 4.86
N GLN A 72 -2.45 -11.13 4.82
CA GLN A 72 -2.83 -10.22 3.73
C GLN A 72 -1.90 -9.01 3.63
N ILE A 73 -1.96 -8.31 2.50
CA ILE A 73 -1.19 -7.10 2.21
C ILE A 73 -2.13 -5.92 1.97
N ALA A 74 -1.76 -4.75 2.47
CA ALA A 74 -2.38 -3.48 2.11
C ALA A 74 -1.37 -2.47 1.56
N ILE A 75 -1.79 -1.65 0.61
CA ILE A 75 -0.94 -0.64 -0.05
C ILE A 75 -1.66 0.71 -0.14
N ASP A 76 -0.93 1.83 -0.13
CA ASP A 76 -1.47 3.15 -0.48
C ASP A 76 -1.56 3.28 -2.00
N GLY A 77 -2.66 2.78 -2.57
CA GLY A 77 -2.84 2.73 -4.01
C GLY A 77 -4.02 1.89 -4.41
N PHE A 78 -4.03 1.46 -5.67
CA PHE A 78 -5.11 0.70 -6.25
C PHE A 78 -4.65 -0.70 -6.66
N VAL A 79 -5.54 -1.67 -6.47
CA VAL A 79 -5.44 -3.00 -7.07
C VAL A 79 -5.98 -2.96 -8.49
N TYR A 80 -7.16 -2.39 -8.69
CA TYR A 80 -7.77 -2.14 -10.00
C TYR A 80 -8.05 -0.66 -10.17
N LEU A 81 -7.89 -0.15 -11.38
CA LEU A 81 -7.99 1.28 -11.70
C LEU A 81 -9.41 1.71 -12.11
N ASP A 82 -10.25 0.76 -12.50
CA ASP A 82 -11.62 0.98 -12.97
C ASP A 82 -12.48 -0.30 -12.80
N ASP A 83 -13.76 -0.18 -13.14
CA ASP A 83 -14.74 -1.28 -13.13
C ASP A 83 -14.50 -2.33 -14.22
N GLU A 84 -13.69 -2.00 -15.23
CA GLU A 84 -13.32 -2.92 -16.33
C GLU A 84 -12.18 -3.87 -15.92
N GLY A 85 -11.58 -3.64 -14.75
CA GLY A 85 -10.51 -4.47 -14.20
C GLY A 85 -9.11 -4.09 -14.68
N SER A 86 -8.90 -2.85 -15.14
CA SER A 86 -7.56 -2.35 -15.49
C SER A 86 -6.62 -2.50 -14.30
N GLU A 87 -5.49 -3.16 -14.53
CA GLU A 87 -4.57 -3.53 -13.44
C GLU A 87 -3.82 -2.32 -12.88
N GLY A 88 -3.92 -2.17 -11.55
CA GLY A 88 -3.10 -1.26 -10.77
C GLY A 88 -1.93 -1.97 -10.10
N LEU A 89 -1.21 -1.23 -9.26
CA LEU A 89 -0.06 -1.73 -8.49
C LEU A 89 -0.39 -2.99 -7.69
N GLY A 90 -1.54 -3.02 -7.03
CA GLY A 90 -1.94 -4.15 -6.20
C GLY A 90 -2.22 -5.44 -6.98
N ALA A 91 -2.78 -5.35 -8.19
CA ALA A 91 -2.97 -6.52 -9.06
C ALA A 91 -1.63 -7.09 -9.54
N HIS A 92 -0.68 -6.22 -9.92
CA HIS A 92 0.67 -6.64 -10.29
C HIS A 92 1.43 -7.24 -9.09
N LEU A 93 1.28 -6.67 -7.89
CA LEU A 93 1.85 -7.23 -6.67
C LEU A 93 1.30 -8.63 -6.37
N HIS A 94 -0.03 -8.77 -6.37
CA HIS A 94 -0.70 -10.06 -6.17
C HIS A 94 -0.18 -11.13 -7.14
N ARG A 95 -0.07 -10.79 -8.43
CA ARG A 95 0.48 -11.70 -9.46
C ARG A 95 1.93 -12.05 -9.23
N SER A 96 2.76 -11.08 -8.86
CA SER A 96 4.19 -11.28 -8.57
C SER A 96 4.41 -12.22 -7.38
N LEU A 97 3.41 -12.34 -6.51
CA LEU A 97 3.38 -13.26 -5.37
C LEU A 97 2.58 -14.55 -5.65
N ASN A 98 2.34 -14.86 -6.93
CA ASN A 98 1.58 -16.02 -7.39
C ASN A 98 0.17 -16.15 -6.74
N GLY A 99 -0.44 -15.01 -6.40
CA GLY A 99 -1.74 -14.96 -5.72
C GLY A 99 -1.75 -15.51 -4.29
N ARG A 100 -0.58 -15.61 -3.66
CA ARG A 100 -0.44 -16.19 -2.31
C ARG A 100 -1.16 -15.39 -1.22
N TYR A 101 -1.22 -14.07 -1.35
CA TYR A 101 -1.79 -13.18 -0.34
C TYR A 101 -2.83 -12.26 -0.98
N PRO A 102 -4.02 -12.09 -0.36
CA PRO A 102 -4.94 -11.03 -0.74
C PRO A 102 -4.24 -9.66 -0.66
N VAL A 103 -4.55 -8.80 -1.63
CA VAL A 103 -4.01 -7.42 -1.68
C VAL A 103 -5.17 -6.45 -1.66
N ILE A 104 -5.10 -5.49 -0.74
CA ILE A 104 -6.10 -4.43 -0.55
C ILE A 104 -5.44 -3.07 -0.84
N GLY A 105 -5.87 -2.41 -1.91
CA GLY A 105 -5.46 -1.06 -2.23
C GLY A 105 -6.33 -0.04 -1.49
N ILE A 106 -5.71 0.92 -0.80
CA ILE A 106 -6.39 1.98 -0.05
C ILE A 106 -5.88 3.34 -0.53
N ALA A 107 -6.58 3.95 -1.48
CA ALA A 107 -6.15 5.22 -2.06
C ALA A 107 -6.82 6.45 -1.40
N LYS A 108 -6.04 7.53 -1.30
CA LYS A 108 -6.45 8.84 -0.77
C LYS A 108 -7.16 9.73 -1.80
N LYS A 109 -7.20 9.38 -3.07
CA LYS A 109 -7.87 10.13 -4.14
C LYS A 109 -8.44 9.12 -5.15
N PRO A 110 -9.55 9.43 -5.84
CA PRO A 110 -10.04 8.56 -6.89
C PRO A 110 -9.03 8.52 -8.04
N PHE A 111 -8.97 7.38 -8.73
CA PHE A 111 -8.41 7.32 -10.07
C PHE A 111 -9.54 7.59 -11.07
N ARG A 112 -9.41 8.63 -11.90
CA ARG A 112 -10.45 9.04 -12.88
C ARG A 112 -11.85 9.12 -12.22
N ASP A 113 -12.85 8.49 -12.84
CA ASP A 113 -14.26 8.50 -12.44
C ASP A 113 -14.64 7.33 -11.52
N MET A 114 -13.69 6.81 -10.74
CA MET A 114 -13.95 5.70 -9.81
C MET A 114 -15.15 5.99 -8.90
N GLY A 115 -16.18 5.14 -9.02
CA GLY A 115 -17.52 5.37 -8.49
C GLY A 115 -17.70 5.17 -6.98
N GLU A 116 -18.94 5.33 -6.52
CA GLU A 116 -19.32 5.20 -5.10
C GLU A 116 -19.05 3.78 -4.54
N THR A 117 -19.08 2.77 -5.39
CA THR A 117 -18.82 1.36 -5.05
C THR A 117 -17.51 1.17 -4.30
N TYR A 118 -16.47 1.96 -4.59
CA TYR A 118 -15.15 1.83 -3.97
C TYR A 118 -14.97 2.71 -2.73
N ARG A 119 -15.93 3.59 -2.42
CA ARG A 119 -15.77 4.58 -1.35
C ARG A 119 -15.94 3.97 0.04
N VAL A 120 -15.06 4.40 0.94
CA VAL A 120 -15.07 4.07 2.36
C VAL A 120 -14.85 5.34 3.18
N TYR A 121 -15.85 5.70 3.98
CA TYR A 121 -15.75 6.80 4.93
C TYR A 121 -15.28 6.28 6.30
N ARG A 122 -14.39 7.05 6.95
CA ARG A 122 -13.81 6.71 8.27
C ARG A 122 -13.76 7.93 9.18
N GLY A 123 -13.93 7.70 10.48
CA GLY A 123 -14.02 8.74 11.49
C GLY A 123 -15.13 9.74 11.14
N GLN A 124 -14.85 11.03 11.34
CA GLN A 124 -15.77 12.12 10.97
C GLN A 124 -15.44 12.73 9.59
N SER A 125 -14.62 12.06 8.78
CA SER A 125 -14.18 12.64 7.50
C SER A 125 -15.27 12.56 6.44
N ARG A 126 -15.55 13.70 5.80
CA ARG A 126 -16.45 13.78 4.62
C ARG A 126 -15.74 13.37 3.31
N LYS A 127 -14.42 13.10 3.35
CA LYS A 127 -13.64 12.65 2.19
C LYS A 127 -13.44 11.13 2.27
N PRO A 128 -13.93 10.34 1.31
CA PRO A 128 -13.80 8.89 1.34
C PRO A 128 -12.36 8.46 1.04
N LEU A 129 -11.95 7.30 1.53
CA LEU A 129 -10.91 6.49 0.90
C LEU A 129 -11.51 5.69 -0.25
N TYR A 130 -10.68 5.25 -1.18
CA TYR A 130 -11.09 4.39 -2.29
C TYR A 130 -10.41 3.03 -2.12
N VAL A 131 -11.21 1.99 -1.95
CA VAL A 131 -10.74 0.64 -1.64
C VAL A 131 -10.97 -0.24 -2.85
N THR A 132 -9.94 -0.97 -3.27
CA THR A 132 -9.99 -2.01 -4.30
C THR A 132 -9.26 -3.23 -3.78
N ALA A 133 -9.62 -4.43 -4.24
CA ALA A 133 -9.06 -5.66 -3.68
C ALA A 133 -8.95 -6.78 -4.71
N VAL A 134 -8.02 -7.70 -4.47
CA VAL A 134 -7.86 -8.98 -5.20
C VAL A 134 -7.50 -10.07 -4.19
N GLY A 135 -8.03 -11.28 -4.39
CA GLY A 135 -7.86 -12.39 -3.44
C GLY A 135 -8.77 -12.31 -2.21
N THR A 136 -9.64 -11.30 -2.11
CA THR A 136 -10.70 -11.14 -1.10
C THR A 136 -11.86 -10.36 -1.71
N ASP A 137 -13.06 -10.49 -1.13
CA ASP A 137 -14.24 -9.75 -1.57
C ASP A 137 -14.11 -8.25 -1.28
N LEU A 138 -14.65 -7.42 -2.17
CA LEU A 138 -14.58 -5.96 -2.02
C LEU A 138 -15.35 -5.48 -0.78
N ALA A 139 -16.49 -6.08 -0.44
CA ALA A 139 -17.26 -5.69 0.74
C ALA A 139 -16.51 -6.05 2.03
N GLU A 140 -15.87 -7.22 2.07
CA GLU A 140 -14.99 -7.65 3.17
C GLU A 140 -13.81 -6.68 3.33
N ALA A 141 -13.11 -6.36 2.25
CA ALA A 141 -12.00 -5.41 2.26
C ALA A 141 -12.45 -4.02 2.75
N LYS A 142 -13.62 -3.53 2.28
CA LYS A 142 -14.18 -2.25 2.74
C LYS A 142 -14.53 -2.27 4.22
N GLN A 143 -15.14 -3.35 4.71
CA GLN A 143 -15.46 -3.49 6.13
C GLN A 143 -14.19 -3.53 6.99
N TRP A 144 -13.18 -4.27 6.55
CA TRP A 144 -11.88 -4.32 7.20
C TRP A 144 -11.24 -2.93 7.27
N VAL A 145 -11.18 -2.19 6.15
CA VAL A 145 -10.63 -0.82 6.12
C VAL A 145 -11.39 0.11 7.08
N ARG A 146 -12.72 0.01 7.15
CA ARG A 146 -13.52 0.80 8.11
C ARG A 146 -13.12 0.53 9.56
N GLY A 147 -12.88 -0.74 9.89
CA GLY A 147 -12.55 -1.20 11.24
C GLY A 147 -11.10 -0.97 11.68
N LEU A 148 -10.20 -0.56 10.79
CA LEU A 148 -8.81 -0.26 11.16
C LEU A 148 -8.71 0.83 12.23
N SER A 149 -7.67 0.76 13.06
CA SER A 149 -7.39 1.77 14.10
C SER A 149 -7.08 3.16 13.53
N GLY A 150 -7.24 4.17 14.38
CA GLY A 150 -7.01 5.58 14.06
C GLY A 150 -8.30 6.40 13.97
N LYS A 151 -8.30 7.58 14.60
CA LYS A 151 -9.48 8.46 14.74
C LYS A 151 -9.87 9.20 13.44
N GLY A 152 -8.93 9.31 12.52
CA GLY A 152 -9.06 10.11 11.29
C GLY A 152 -9.47 9.30 10.06
N ARG A 153 -9.41 9.96 8.91
CA ARG A 153 -9.63 9.34 7.60
C ARG A 153 -8.64 8.22 7.32
N ILE A 154 -7.35 8.48 7.55
CA ILE A 154 -6.25 7.56 7.24
C ILE A 154 -6.08 6.55 8.38
N PRO A 155 -6.00 5.23 8.10
CA PRO A 155 -5.68 4.24 9.12
C PRO A 155 -4.31 4.49 9.76
N GLU A 156 -4.18 4.16 11.03
CA GLU A 156 -2.97 4.41 11.80
C GLU A 156 -1.74 3.70 11.23
N MET A 157 -1.87 2.41 10.89
CA MET A 157 -0.78 1.62 10.32
C MET A 157 -0.39 2.04 8.90
N LEU A 158 -1.32 2.64 8.13
CA LEU A 158 -1.00 3.26 6.84
C LEU A 158 -0.17 4.53 7.03
N ALA A 159 -0.56 5.38 7.98
CA ALA A 159 0.22 6.57 8.32
C ALA A 159 1.60 6.21 8.91
N ARG A 160 1.69 5.08 9.62
CA ARG A 160 2.95 4.56 10.14
C ARG A 160 3.91 4.12 9.03
N ALA A 161 3.42 3.39 8.03
CA ALA A 161 4.22 2.99 6.87
C ALA A 161 4.69 4.21 6.06
N ASP A 162 3.81 5.18 5.77
CA ASP A 162 4.18 6.44 5.09
C ASP A 162 5.22 7.26 5.88
N ARG A 163 5.15 7.27 7.21
CA ARG A 163 6.18 7.92 8.03
C ARG A 163 7.51 7.19 7.93
N LEU A 164 7.50 5.86 7.98
CA LEU A 164 8.72 5.05 7.89
C LEU A 164 9.38 5.17 6.51
N SER A 165 8.62 5.15 5.42
CA SER A 165 9.20 5.33 4.08
C SER A 165 9.89 6.70 3.93
N ARG A 166 9.45 7.73 4.66
CA ARG A 166 10.07 9.07 4.67
C ARG A 166 11.22 9.24 5.66
N GLN A 167 11.38 8.36 6.64
CA GLN A 167 12.43 8.48 7.65
C GLN A 167 13.78 8.13 7.04
N VAL A 168 14.67 9.13 6.95
CA VAL A 168 16.09 8.93 6.63
C VAL A 168 16.68 8.04 7.71
N GLY A 169 17.24 6.90 7.31
CA GLY A 169 18.02 6.08 8.22
C GLY A 169 19.12 6.95 8.82
N ALA A 170 19.09 7.14 10.15
CA ALA A 170 20.34 7.47 10.82
C ALA A 170 21.27 6.30 10.50
N CYS A 171 22.33 6.59 9.76
CA CYS A 171 23.42 5.65 9.59
C CYS A 171 23.82 5.17 11.00
N PRO A 172 23.84 3.85 11.28
CA PRO A 172 24.52 3.37 12.47
C PRO A 172 26.01 3.71 12.42
#